data_AF-A0A0B1TA17-F1
#
_entry.id   AF-A0A0B1TA17-F1
#
_cell.length_a   1.000
_cell.length_b   1.000
_cell.length_c   1.000
_cell.angle_alpha   90.00
_cell.angle_beta   90.00
_cell.angle_gamma   90.00
#
_symmetry.space_group_name_H-M   'P 1'
#
loop_
_entity.id
_entity.type
_entity.pdbx_description
1 polymer ?
#
loop_
_entity_poly.entity_id
_entity_poly.type
_entity_poly.pdbx_seq_one_letter_code
_entity_poly.pdbx_strand_id
1 'polypeptide(L)'
;MLEVYGTSNIYKDKQELGEQAAARYAGSIFGCLALGSNSKDALGLGTMWGTERAKKLLKEAGFDDVKLIPTPHFEENILYVCKK
;
A
#
# COMPACT_ATOMS: atom_id res chain seq x y z
N MET A 1 10.79 0.45 -4.30
CA MET A 1 10.00 0.83 -3.10
C MET A 1 9.31 -0.44 -2.61
N LEU A 2 9.56 -0.85 -1.36
CA LEU A 2 8.97 -2.05 -0.76
C LEU A 2 7.79 -1.59 0.12
N GLU A 3 6.59 -2.08 -0.15
CA GLU A 3 5.37 -1.66 0.57
C GLU A 3 4.57 -2.86 1.03
N VAL A 4 3.66 -2.67 1.98
CA VAL A 4 2.69 -3.70 2.36
C VAL A 4 1.74 -3.95 1.19
N TYR A 5 1.50 -5.22 0.87
CA TYR A 5 0.55 -5.60 -0.17
C TYR A 5 -0.89 -5.38 0.32
N GLY A 6 -1.70 -4.78 -0.54
CA GLY A 6 -3.13 -4.58 -0.33
C GLY A 6 -3.80 -4.00 -1.57
N THR A 7 -5.13 -4.07 -1.59
CA THR A 7 -5.97 -3.59 -2.69
C THR A 7 -6.68 -2.27 -2.37
N SER A 8 -6.51 -1.74 -1.15
CA SER A 8 -7.29 -0.63 -0.56
C SER A 8 -8.78 -0.91 -0.33
N ASN A 9 -9.18 -2.19 -0.40
CA ASN A 9 -10.53 -2.62 -0.11
C ASN A 9 -10.51 -3.79 0.87
N ILE A 10 -10.99 -3.55 2.10
CA ILE A 10 -10.97 -4.54 3.17
C ILE A 10 -11.70 -5.84 2.83
N TYR A 11 -12.75 -5.80 2.00
CA TYR A 11 -13.46 -7.02 1.60
C TYR A 11 -12.63 -7.89 0.66
N LYS A 12 -11.94 -7.27 -0.31
CA LYS A 12 -11.01 -7.97 -1.20
C LYS A 12 -9.79 -8.47 -0.44
N ASP A 13 -9.20 -7.60 0.39
CA ASP A 13 -8.05 -7.97 1.20
C ASP A 13 -8.39 -9.09 2.19
N LYS A 14 -9.62 -9.16 2.72
CA LYS A 14 -10.07 -10.29 3.55
C LYS A 14 -10.20 -11.59 2.76
N GLN A 15 -10.59 -11.54 1.48
CA GLN A 15 -10.62 -12.72 0.61
C GLN A 15 -9.22 -13.27 0.33
N GLU A 16 -8.23 -12.38 0.17
CA GLU A 16 -6.84 -12.76 -0.16
C GLU A 16 -5.98 -13.08 1.07
N LEU A 17 -6.15 -12.35 2.17
CA LEU A 17 -5.30 -12.38 3.38
C LEU A 17 -6.00 -12.97 4.61
N GLY A 18 -7.29 -13.31 4.52
CA GLY A 18 -8.08 -13.80 5.64
C GLY A 18 -8.23 -12.78 6.77
N GLU A 19 -8.25 -13.26 8.02
CA GLU A 19 -8.43 -12.42 9.21
C GLU A 19 -7.27 -11.44 9.46
N GLN A 20 -6.08 -11.69 8.88
CA GLN A 20 -4.96 -10.76 8.99
C GLN A 20 -5.24 -9.41 8.34
N ALA A 21 -6.13 -9.35 7.34
CA ALA A 21 -6.54 -8.10 6.73
C ALA A 21 -7.03 -7.10 7.79
N ALA A 22 -7.92 -7.54 8.70
CA ALA A 22 -8.46 -6.67 9.74
C ALA A 22 -7.36 -6.10 10.66
N ALA A 23 -6.38 -6.93 11.04
CA ALA A 23 -5.26 -6.48 11.86
C ALA A 23 -4.39 -5.43 11.15
N ARG A 24 -4.15 -5.58 9.83
CA ARG A 24 -3.39 -4.59 9.05
C ARG A 24 -4.14 -3.28 8.88
N TYR A 25 -5.46 -3.32 8.65
CA TYR A 25 -6.29 -2.11 8.64
C TYR A 25 -6.33 -1.43 10.01
N ALA A 26 -6.41 -2.19 11.10
CA ALA A 26 -6.31 -1.63 12.44
C ALA A 26 -4.96 -0.95 12.68
N GLY A 27 -3.85 -1.61 12.35
CA GLY A 27 -2.50 -1.02 12.43
C GLY A 27 -2.36 0.24 11.58
N SER A 28 -2.97 0.26 10.40
CA SER A 28 -3.05 1.45 9.55
C SER A 28 -3.77 2.60 10.27
N ILE A 29 -4.96 2.37 10.81
CA ILE A 29 -5.77 3.41 11.48
C ILE A 29 -5.08 3.95 12.72
N PHE A 30 -4.59 3.07 13.60
CA PHE A 30 -4.00 3.45 14.89
C PHE A 30 -2.52 3.87 14.80
N GLY A 31 -1.88 3.71 13.64
CA GLY A 31 -0.48 4.07 13.42
C GLY A 31 -0.31 4.97 12.21
N CYS A 32 -0.08 4.37 11.04
CA CYS A 32 0.39 5.06 9.84
C CYS A 32 -0.57 6.16 9.35
N LEU A 33 -1.88 5.93 9.38
CA LEU A 33 -2.88 6.90 8.95
C LEU A 33 -2.96 8.07 9.93
N ALA A 34 -2.98 7.80 11.24
CA ALA A 34 -3.02 8.84 12.25
C ALA A 34 -1.77 9.72 12.19
N LEU A 35 -0.58 9.12 12.10
CA LEU A 35 0.70 9.83 12.02
C LEU A 35 0.87 10.57 10.69
N GLY A 36 0.44 9.94 9.58
CA GLY A 36 0.59 10.46 8.22
C GLY A 36 -0.46 11.49 7.81
N SER A 37 -1.40 11.85 8.69
CA SER A 37 -2.47 12.85 8.44
C SER A 37 -2.26 14.15 9.22
N ASN A 38 -1.00 14.58 9.36
CA ASN A 38 -0.60 15.68 10.25
C ASN A 38 -0.63 17.08 9.59
N SER A 39 -1.07 17.19 8.33
CA SER A 39 -1.19 18.46 7.60
C SER A 39 -2.47 18.50 6.76
N LYS A 40 -2.87 19.70 6.33
CA LYS A 40 -4.09 19.89 5.51
C LYS A 40 -4.01 19.23 4.14
N ASP A 41 -2.80 19.11 3.60
CA ASP A 41 -2.48 18.54 2.30
C ASP A 41 -2.02 17.08 2.38
N ALA A 42 -2.01 16.49 3.58
CA ALA A 42 -1.63 15.10 3.78
C ALA A 42 -2.56 14.15 2.99
N LEU A 43 -1.96 13.22 2.25
CA LEU A 43 -2.71 12.28 1.42
C LEU A 43 -3.49 11.21 2.19
N GLY A 44 -3.19 11.02 3.49
CA GLY A 44 -3.92 10.12 4.38
C GLY A 44 -4.01 8.68 3.86
N LEU A 45 -2.91 8.14 3.35
CA LEU A 45 -2.89 6.87 2.61
C LEU A 45 -3.03 5.66 3.54
N GLY A 46 -2.33 5.69 4.68
CA GLY A 46 -2.24 4.55 5.59
C GLY A 46 -1.45 3.37 4.99
N THR A 47 -1.34 2.28 5.75
CA THR A 47 -0.59 1.07 5.35
C THR A 47 -1.27 0.35 4.19
N MET A 48 -2.60 0.31 4.17
CA MET A 48 -3.40 -0.46 3.20
C MET A 48 -3.84 0.39 2.00
N TRP A 49 -3.03 1.36 1.58
CA TRP A 49 -3.35 2.34 0.54
C TRP A 49 -3.52 1.78 -0.88
N GLY A 50 -2.99 0.58 -1.11
CA GLY A 50 -3.30 -0.24 -2.27
C GLY A 50 -2.40 -0.04 -3.49
N THR A 51 -2.21 -1.12 -4.24
CA THR A 51 -1.30 -1.17 -5.39
C THR A 51 -1.68 -0.25 -6.55
N GLU A 52 -2.97 -0.10 -6.83
CA GLU A 52 -3.44 0.76 -7.93
C GLU A 52 -3.22 2.24 -7.63
N ARG A 53 -3.44 2.66 -6.38
CA ARG A 53 -3.15 4.04 -5.96
C ARG A 53 -1.64 4.30 -5.97
N ALA A 54 -0.83 3.32 -5.57
CA ALA A 54 0.63 3.41 -5.66
C ALA A 54 1.12 3.60 -7.10
N LYS A 55 0.63 2.77 -8.04
CA LYS A 55 0.97 2.91 -9.47
C LYS A 55 0.58 4.27 -10.03
N LYS A 56 -0.61 4.78 -9.67
CA LYS A 56 -1.08 6.10 -10.11
C LYS A 56 -0.14 7.21 -9.63
N LEU A 57 0.21 7.24 -8.34
CA LEU A 57 1.12 8.27 -7.81
C LEU A 57 2.53 8.17 -8.39
N LEU A 58 3.04 6.95 -8.60
CA LEU A 58 4.35 6.75 -9.24
C LEU A 58 4.36 7.28 -10.69
N LYS A 59 3.27 7.04 -11.43
CA LYS A 59 3.12 7.59 -12.78
C LYS A 59 3.03 9.12 -12.77
N GLU A 60 2.25 9.70 -11.85
CA GLU A 60 2.18 11.17 -11.68
C GLU A 60 3.53 11.79 -11.29
N ALA A 61 4.40 11.02 -10.61
CA ALA A 61 5.77 11.42 -10.30
C ALA A 61 6.75 11.25 -11.50
N GLY A 62 6.29 10.75 -12.65
CA GLY A 62 7.08 10.60 -13.87
C GLY A 62 7.75 9.23 -14.05
N PHE A 63 7.29 8.18 -13.36
CA PHE A 63 7.72 6.80 -13.62
C PHE A 63 6.69 6.07 -14.51
N ASP A 64 7.00 5.93 -15.80
CA ASP A 64 6.11 5.27 -16.76
C ASP A 64 6.27 3.74 -16.79
N ASP A 65 7.44 3.20 -16.41
CA ASP A 65 7.68 1.76 -16.26
C ASP A 65 7.76 1.38 -14.77
N VAL A 66 6.64 0.90 -14.22
CA VAL A 66 6.51 0.43 -12.85
C VAL A 66 6.14 -1.05 -12.84
N LYS A 67 7.02 -1.89 -12.27
CA LYS A 67 6.80 -3.33 -12.13
C LYS A 67 6.60 -3.70 -10.68
N LEU A 68 5.63 -4.57 -10.43
CA LEU A 68 5.36 -5.14 -9.11
C LEU A 68 5.95 -6.55 -9.07
N ILE A 69 6.88 -6.77 -8.14
CA ILE A 69 7.59 -8.03 -7.98
C ILE A 69 7.19 -8.63 -6.63
N PRO A 70 6.60 -9.85 -6.60
CA PRO A 70 6.34 -10.57 -5.35
C PRO A 70 7.62 -10.80 -4.55
N THR A 71 7.53 -10.83 -3.23
CA THR A 71 8.67 -11.03 -2.33
C THR A 71 8.52 -12.34 -1.54
N PRO A 72 9.07 -13.48 -2.02
CA PRO A 72 8.83 -14.80 -1.44
C PRO A 72 9.27 -14.98 0.02
N HIS A 73 10.22 -14.16 0.49
CA HIS A 73 10.69 -14.19 1.88
C HIS A 73 10.12 -13.07 2.75
N PHE A 74 9.27 -12.23 2.16
CA PHE A 74 8.61 -11.09 2.80
C PHE A 74 7.16 -11.03 2.28
N GLU A 75 6.39 -12.08 2.61
CA GLU A 75 5.12 -12.42 1.95
C GLU A 75 4.03 -11.35 2.12
N GLU A 76 4.16 -10.49 3.13
CA GLU A 76 3.22 -9.40 3.38
C GLU A 76 3.44 -8.19 2.46
N ASN A 77 4.53 -8.18 1.69
CA ASN A 77 5.00 -7.03 0.95
C ASN A 77 4.99 -7.26 -0.56
N ILE A 78 5.11 -6.15 -1.29
CA ILE A 78 5.35 -6.16 -2.72
C ILE A 78 6.40 -5.11 -3.08
N LEU A 79 7.30 -5.47 -4.00
CA LEU A 79 8.39 -4.62 -4.44
C LEU A 79 8.03 -3.89 -5.73
N TYR A 80 7.95 -2.57 -5.68
CA TYR A 80 7.83 -1.71 -6.84
C TYR A 80 9.23 -1.40 -7.39
N VAL A 81 9.50 -1.85 -8.61
CA VAL A 81 10.69 -1.52 -9.39
C VAL A 81 10.28 -0.48 -10.43
N CYS A 82 10.75 0.75 -10.26
CA CYS A 82 10.43 1.88 -11.12
C CYS A 82 11.63 2.21 -12.00
N LYS A 83 11.41 2.41 -13.29
CA LYS A 83 12.41 2.93 -14.22
C LYS A 83 11.93 4.27 -14.78
N LYS A 84 12.88 5.16 -15.02
CA LYS A 84 12.66 6.46 -15.61
C LYS A 84 13.11 6.44 -17.06
#